data_AF-A0A8H8XSL1-F1
#
_entry.id   AF-A0A8H8XSL1-F1
#
_cell.length_a   1.000
_cell.length_b   1.000
_cell.length_c   1.000
_cell.angle_alpha   90.00
_cell.angle_beta   90.00
_cell.angle_gamma   90.00
#
_symmetry.space_group_name_H-M   'P 1'
#
loop_
_entity.id
_entity.type
_entity.pdbx_description
1 polymer ?
#
loop_
_entity_poly.entity_id
_entity_poly.type
_entity_poly.pdbx_seq_one_letter_code
_entity_poly.pdbx_strand_id
1 'polypeptide(L)' 'MSRPALPPAQIIEAARTRLAKAKTAESIRFEECTAVGMLGALEDLRLIDMDTWRTLRNEFDALADSRRALLEGGAQ' A
#
# COMPACT_ATOMS: atom_id res chain seq x y z
N MET A 1 -5.92 -28.24 -5.72
CA MET A 1 -5.03 -27.38 -6.54
C MET A 1 -4.36 -26.39 -5.62
N SER A 2 -3.02 -26.42 -5.49
CA SER A 2 -2.28 -25.47 -4.66
C SER A 2 -2.15 -24.15 -5.41
N ARG A 3 -2.74 -23.07 -4.91
CA ARG A 3 -2.53 -21.73 -5.46
C ARG A 3 -1.08 -21.33 -5.16
N PRO A 4 -0.25 -20.97 -6.16
CA PRO A 4 1.10 -20.51 -5.89
C PRO A 4 1.07 -19.26 -5.01
N ALA A 5 1.98 -19.19 -4.04
CA ALA A 5 2.17 -17.99 -3.23
C ALA A 5 2.59 -16.83 -4.14
N LEU A 6 2.01 -15.65 -3.91
CA LEU A 6 2.38 -14.45 -4.66
C LEU A 6 3.79 -14.01 -4.23
N PRO A 7 4.70 -13.69 -5.18
CA PRO A 7 5.98 -13.06 -4.84
C PRO A 7 5.79 -11.72 -4.12
N PRO A 8 6.72 -11.29 -3.26
CA PRO A 8 6.64 -10.01 -2.55
C PRO A 8 6.33 -8.81 -3.46
N ALA A 9 6.96 -8.75 -4.64
CA ALA A 9 6.70 -7.72 -5.63
C ALA A 9 5.23 -7.66 -6.09
N GLN A 10 4.58 -8.82 -6.26
CA GLN A 10 3.16 -8.86 -6.63
C GLN A 10 2.25 -8.45 -5.48
N ILE A 11 2.63 -8.74 -4.23
CA ILE A 11 1.91 -8.28 -3.03
C ILE A 11 1.98 -6.76 -2.94
N ILE A 12 3.16 -6.18 -3.12
CA ILE A 12 3.40 -4.73 -3.10
C ILE A 12 2.58 -4.03 -4.20
N GLU A 13 2.63 -4.54 -5.44
CA GLU A 13 1.87 -3.96 -6.54
C GLU A 13 0.36 -4.10 -6.39
N ALA A 14 -0.11 -5.20 -5.79
CA ALA A 14 -1.52 -5.35 -5.45
C ALA A 14 -1.96 -4.33 -4.39
N ALA A 15 -1.14 -4.09 -3.36
CA ALA A 15 -1.41 -3.08 -2.34
C ALA A 15 -1.44 -1.67 -2.96
N ARG A 16 -0.47 -1.33 -3.81
CA ARG A 16 -0.42 -0.06 -4.56
C ARG A 16 -1.68 0.15 -5.39
N THR A 17 -2.10 -0.89 -6.12
CA THR A 17 -3.30 -0.86 -6.95
C THR A 17 -4.56 -0.64 -6.14
N ARG A 18 -4.69 -1.29 -4.97
CA ARG A 18 -5.85 -1.15 -4.09
C ARG A 18 -5.93 0.27 -3.51
N LEU A 19 -4.82 0.78 -2.98
CA LEU A 19 -4.75 2.14 -2.45
C LEU A 19 -5.05 3.20 -3.53
N ALA A 20 -4.50 3.05 -4.74
CA ALA A 20 -4.77 3.96 -5.85
C ALA A 20 -6.26 3.97 -6.28
N LYS A 21 -6.96 2.84 -6.11
CA LYS A 21 -8.38 2.69 -6.46
C LYS A 21 -9.35 3.09 -5.33
N ALA A 22 -8.85 3.39 -4.14
CA ALA A 22 -9.67 3.83 -3.02
C ALA A 22 -10.41 5.14 -3.37
N LYS A 23 -11.71 5.19 -3.02
CA LYS A 23 -12.66 6.23 -3.46
C LYS A 23 -13.22 7.08 -2.32
N THR A 24 -12.96 6.69 -1.08
CA THR A 24 -13.39 7.42 0.12
C THR A 24 -12.21 7.61 1.06
N ALA A 25 -12.25 8.65 1.89
CA ALA A 25 -11.21 8.90 2.89
C ALA A 25 -10.99 7.68 3.81
N GLU A 26 -12.08 7.02 4.22
CA GLU A 26 -12.02 5.80 5.04
C GLU A 26 -11.33 4.65 4.29
N SER A 27 -11.69 4.42 3.01
CA SER A 27 -11.05 3.37 2.21
C SER A 27 -9.56 3.66 1.96
N ILE A 28 -9.17 4.92 1.79
CA ILE A 28 -7.76 5.30 1.62
C ILE A 28 -6.98 4.96 2.89
N ARG A 29 -7.48 5.38 4.06
CA ARG A 29 -6.85 5.08 5.35
C ARG A 29 -6.73 3.58 5.59
N PHE A 30 -7.79 2.82 5.28
CA PHE A 30 -7.79 1.38 5.43
C PHE A 30 -6.75 0.70 4.53
N GLU A 31 -6.71 1.05 3.24
CA GLU A 31 -5.77 0.47 2.28
C GLU A 31 -4.31 0.88 2.57
N GLU A 32 -4.07 2.10 3.02
CA GLU A 32 -2.76 2.58 3.49
C GLU A 32 -2.27 1.75 4.69
N CYS A 33 -3.09 1.64 5.74
CA CYS A 33 -2.76 0.84 6.92
C CYS A 33 -2.53 -0.63 6.57
N THR A 34 -3.32 -1.17 5.64
CA THR A 34 -3.18 -2.54 5.13
C THR A 34 -1.85 -2.72 4.39
N ALA A 35 -1.49 -1.79 3.49
CA ALA A 35 -0.24 -1.83 2.75
C ALA A 35 0.98 -1.74 3.68
N VAL A 36 0.94 -0.86 4.68
CA VAL A 36 1.98 -0.73 5.71
C VAL A 36 2.11 -2.00 6.53
N GLY A 37 1.00 -2.59 6.96
CA GLY A 37 1.01 -3.86 7.70
C GLY A 37 1.62 -5.00 6.87
N MET A 38 1.33 -5.05 5.57
CA MET A 38 1.97 -5.99 4.65
C MET A 38 3.48 -5.78 4.55
N LEU A 39 3.95 -4.53 4.46
CA LEU A 39 5.39 -4.25 4.45
C LEU A 39 6.06 -4.76 5.73
N GLY A 40 5.45 -4.53 6.91
CA GLY A 40 5.94 -5.08 8.17
C GLY A 40 6.08 -6.60 8.12
N ALA A 41 5.05 -7.31 7.66
CA ALA A 41 5.10 -8.77 7.52
C ALA A 41 6.18 -9.25 6.52
N LEU A 42 6.41 -8.52 5.42
CA LEU A 42 7.46 -8.87 4.46
C LEU A 42 8.86 -8.66 5.05
N GLU A 43 9.05 -7.63 5.86
CA GLU A 43 10.31 -7.35 6.54
C GLU A 43 10.58 -8.36 7.67
N ASP A 44 9.57 -8.66 8.51
CA ASP A 44 9.65 -9.69 9.56
C ASP A 44 10.07 -11.06 8.99
N LEU A 45 9.56 -11.38 7.79
CA LEU A 45 9.89 -12.61 7.06
C LEU A 45 11.19 -12.52 6.25
N ARG A 46 11.91 -11.38 6.31
CA ARG A 46 13.15 -11.10 5.58
C ARG A 46 13.03 -11.23 4.07
N LEU A 47 11.83 -10.94 3.54
CA LEU A 47 11.53 -10.95 2.11
C LEU A 47 11.85 -9.60 1.45
N ILE A 48 11.99 -8.54 2.25
CA ILE A 48 12.54 -7.24 1.87
C ILE A 48 13.48 -6.76 2.98
N ASP A 49 14.42 -5.87 2.64
CA ASP A 49 15.26 -5.19 3.64
C ASP A 49 14.59 -3.92 4.18
N MET A 50 15.18 -3.36 5.25
CA MET A 50 14.66 -2.16 5.92
C MET A 50 14.73 -0.89 5.06
N ASP A 51 15.66 -0.81 4.12
CA ASP A 51 15.78 0.35 3.22
C ASP A 51 14.67 0.33 2.16
N THR A 52 14.39 -0.85 1.62
CA THR A 52 13.26 -1.13 0.75
C THR A 52 11.94 -0.89 1.48
N TRP A 53 11.81 -1.40 2.72
CA TRP A 53 10.64 -1.13 3.56
C TRP A 53 10.39 0.36 3.74
N ARG A 54 11.43 1.14 4.08
CA ARG A 54 11.33 2.59 4.29
C ARG A 54 10.92 3.31 3.01
N THR A 55 11.50 2.93 1.88
CA THR A 55 11.18 3.50 0.57
C THR A 55 9.71 3.25 0.23
N LEU A 56 9.27 1.99 0.29
CA LEU A 56 7.88 1.62 0.00
C LEU A 56 6.88 2.24 0.98
N ARG A 57 7.26 2.37 2.26
CA ARG A 57 6.44 3.04 3.26
C ARG A 57 6.16 4.49 2.86
N ASN A 58 7.22 5.23 2.54
CA ASN A 58 7.09 6.62 2.09
C ASN A 58 6.26 6.74 0.81
N GLU A 59 6.41 5.79 -0.13
CA GLU A 59 5.59 5.76 -1.34
C GLU A 59 4.10 5.54 -1.05
N PHE A 60 3.75 4.64 -0.12
CA PHE A 60 2.36 4.43 0.27
C PHE A 60 1.77 5.63 0.99
N ASP A 61 2.51 6.25 1.91
CA ASP A 61 2.07 7.47 2.60
C ASP A 61 1.81 8.59 1.58
N ALA A 62 2.75 8.82 0.64
CA ALA A 62 2.61 9.82 -0.41
C ALA A 62 1.42 9.53 -1.36
N LEU A 63 1.20 8.27 -1.70
CA LEU A 63 0.04 7.87 -2.51
C LEU A 63 -1.27 8.13 -1.75
N ALA A 64 -1.34 7.79 -0.46
CA ALA A 64 -2.51 8.04 0.38
C ALA A 64 -2.81 9.54 0.51
N ASP A 65 -1.78 10.36 0.72
CA ASP A 65 -1.88 11.82 0.76
C ASP A 65 -2.41 12.38 -0.57
N SER A 66 -1.85 11.94 -1.70
CA SER A 66 -2.32 12.34 -3.02
C SER A 66 -3.79 11.96 -3.25
N ARG A 67 -4.20 10.75 -2.85
CA ARG A 67 -5.59 10.31 -2.97
C ARG A 67 -6.53 11.13 -2.09
N ARG A 68 -6.13 11.48 -0.87
CA ARG A 68 -6.94 12.35 0.01
C ARG A 68 -7.10 13.75 -0.57
N ALA A 69 -6.00 14.37 -1.02
CA ALA A 69 -6.04 15.68 -1.65
C ALA A 69 -6.95 15.72 -2.89
N LEU A 70 -6.96 14.65 -3.71
CA LEU A 70 -7.87 14.54 -4.85
C LEU A 70 -9.35 14.46 -4.45
N LEU A 71 -9.67 13.83 -3.31
CA LEU A 71 -11.06 13.81 -2.81
C LEU A 71 -11.50 15.18 -2.30
N GLU A 72 -10.60 15.92 -1.65
CA GLU A 72 -10.86 17.27 -1.16
C GLU A 72 -10.99 18.28 -2.32
N GLY A 73 -10.15 18.16 -3.35
CA GLY A 73 -10.18 19.04 -4.53
C GLY A 73 -11.24 18.69 -5.58
N GLY A 74 -11.81 17.47 -5.53
CA GLY A 74 -12.86 17.01 -6.44
C GLY A 74 -14.29 17.31 -5.98
N ALA A 75 -14.48 17.99 -4.85
CA ALA A 75 -15.77 18.36 -4.29
C ALA A 75 -16.31 19.72 -4.80
N GLN A 76 -15.78 20.25 -5.91
CA GLN A 76 -16.20 21.51 -6.54
C GLN A 76 -17.13 21.28 -7.73
#